data_AF-A0A8C8SLW9-F1
#
_entry.id   AF-A0A8C8SLW9-F1
#
_cell.length_a   1.000
_cell.length_b   1.000
_cell.length_c   1.000
_cell.angle_alpha   90.00
_cell.angle_beta   90.00
_cell.angle_gamma   90.00
#
_symmetry.space_group_name_H-M   'P 1'
#
loop_
_entity.id
_entity.type
_entity.pdbx_description
1 polymer ?
#
loop_
_entity_poly.entity_id
_entity_poly.type
_entity_poly.pdbx_seq_one_letter_code
_entity_poly.pdbx_strand_id
1 'polypeptide(L)'
;MAQQAGRSQERAGVVDAPEPEEEEEDGGDAGSLEVDGKELDLADQEVEDLRAQVLQLLEELEETRELAMKHEDDSLELQGLLEDERLASAQQAEIFTKQIQRLQAQMRTLKDEFSVLQESKVSELEQVEQELLEANEELHSLRLAAEETAAIHENEIAALQEQLCRLRAELQRAQQIRDEYELETSTLRAEIMMKSKSQGGANQVVKLQEELLSLRERYRELTEEYQTLQESNKVLVHQLENLEVQKYKAKSKSEESHKSVESDVVYPLARRTPSPQRGSPRLSGSVSFKTVNNMGTASCKKESQRQDEESELSLRFQLRSEEEKVQLVQSKCDNTQSELWELQQQYLAIQKEHQQLQEELRLCRAEIQRLKGTVPADVRSRPAPDAPVISLPLIGLVVLVALLWCWWAETSS
;
A
#
# COMPACT_ATOMS: atom_id res chain seq x y z
N MET A 1 39.43 24.24 -52.95
CA MET A 1 40.88 23.86 -52.92
C MET A 1 41.06 22.69 -53.86
N ALA A 2 42.16 22.63 -54.63
CA ALA A 2 42.49 21.60 -55.65
C ALA A 2 41.38 21.38 -56.71
N GLN A 3 41.48 21.77 -57.99
CA GLN A 3 42.62 21.81 -58.93
C GLN A 3 43.39 20.49 -59.02
N GLN A 4 43.14 19.75 -60.09
CA GLN A 4 44.20 19.02 -60.78
C GLN A 4 43.91 18.99 -62.30
N ALA A 5 44.94 19.32 -63.08
CA ALA A 5 44.90 19.37 -64.55
C ALA A 5 46.18 18.70 -65.09
N GLY A 6 46.10 18.21 -66.32
CA GLY A 6 47.22 17.59 -67.04
C GLY A 6 46.79 16.33 -67.80
N ARG A 7 47.38 16.00 -68.95
CA ARG A 7 48.41 16.72 -69.71
C ARG A 7 48.41 16.18 -71.15
N SER A 8 48.58 17.06 -72.15
CA SER A 8 48.69 16.67 -73.55
C SER A 8 49.96 15.86 -73.83
N GLN A 9 49.93 14.98 -74.83
CA GLN A 9 51.14 14.48 -75.47
C GLN A 9 50.90 14.20 -76.97
N GLU A 10 51.21 15.20 -77.80
CA GLU A 10 51.40 15.00 -79.25
C GLU A 10 52.65 14.16 -79.50
N ARG A 11 52.69 13.44 -80.62
CA ARG A 11 53.93 12.85 -81.13
C ARG A 11 53.96 12.86 -82.65
N ALA A 12 54.55 13.91 -83.21
CA ALA A 12 54.95 13.95 -84.61
C ALA A 12 56.14 13.03 -84.86
N GLY A 13 56.17 12.39 -86.04
CA GLY A 13 57.30 11.66 -86.60
C GLY A 13 57.36 11.98 -88.09
N VAL A 14 58.54 12.37 -88.57
CA VAL A 14 58.81 12.84 -89.95
C VAL A 14 59.96 12.00 -90.52
N VAL A 15 60.17 12.06 -91.85
CA VAL A 15 61.27 11.44 -92.62
C VAL A 15 60.95 9.97 -92.96
N ASP A 16 60.88 9.55 -94.22
CA ASP A 16 61.97 9.66 -95.22
C ASP A 16 61.50 9.77 -96.68
N ALA A 17 62.42 10.14 -97.58
CA ALA A 17 62.23 10.18 -99.03
C ALA A 17 63.49 9.70 -99.76
N PRO A 18 63.36 9.02 -100.92
CA PRO A 18 64.37 9.18 -101.96
C PRO A 18 63.82 9.23 -103.40
N GLU A 19 64.15 10.30 -104.10
CA GLU A 19 64.61 10.26 -105.51
C GLU A 19 66.15 10.00 -105.49
N PRO A 20 66.88 9.78 -106.60
CA PRO A 20 66.49 9.87 -108.03
C PRO A 20 66.94 8.66 -108.87
N GLU A 21 66.82 8.74 -110.20
CA GLU A 21 67.97 8.59 -111.12
C GLU A 21 67.62 9.07 -112.54
N GLU A 22 68.53 9.83 -113.15
CA GLU A 22 68.47 10.32 -114.54
C GLU A 22 69.40 9.46 -115.42
N GLU A 23 69.04 9.20 -116.67
CA GLU A 23 70.02 8.86 -117.72
C GLU A 23 69.77 9.70 -118.98
N GLU A 24 70.79 10.46 -119.40
CA GLU A 24 70.91 11.07 -120.72
C GLU A 24 71.81 10.21 -121.62
N GLU A 25 71.48 10.09 -122.91
CA GLU A 25 72.41 10.08 -124.07
C GLU A 25 71.53 10.29 -125.33
N ASP A 26 71.60 11.42 -126.03
CA ASP A 26 72.60 11.86 -127.03
C ASP A 26 72.44 11.21 -128.42
N GLY A 27 72.76 11.97 -129.48
CA GLY A 27 72.88 11.48 -130.85
C GLY A 27 71.86 12.03 -131.85
N GLY A 28 72.07 13.27 -132.33
CA GLY A 28 71.39 13.79 -133.52
C GLY A 28 72.22 13.61 -134.81
N ASP A 29 71.56 13.34 -135.94
CA ASP A 29 72.06 13.69 -137.28
C ASP A 29 70.90 13.88 -138.28
N ALA A 30 71.13 14.65 -139.34
CA ALA A 30 70.11 15.17 -140.25
C ALA A 30 69.93 14.30 -141.52
N GLY A 31 68.70 14.23 -142.06
CA GLY A 31 68.43 13.41 -143.25
C GLY A 31 67.11 13.66 -143.99
N SER A 32 67.06 14.76 -144.76
CA SER A 32 66.32 14.89 -146.03
C SER A 32 64.84 14.48 -146.15
N LEU A 33 64.00 15.50 -146.36
CA LEU A 33 63.05 15.60 -147.49
C LEU A 33 62.54 14.28 -148.11
N GLU A 34 61.40 13.78 -147.63
CA GLU A 34 60.17 13.56 -148.43
C GLU A 34 59.04 12.99 -147.54
N VAL A 35 57.80 13.16 -148.01
CA VAL A 35 56.55 12.59 -147.44
C VAL A 35 55.99 13.29 -146.18
N ASP A 36 55.35 14.42 -146.47
CA ASP A 36 54.37 15.26 -145.74
C ASP A 36 53.13 14.50 -145.19
N GLY A 37 53.30 13.24 -144.81
CA GLY A 37 52.26 12.31 -144.37
C GLY A 37 52.69 11.34 -143.25
N LYS A 38 53.99 11.02 -143.11
CA LYS A 38 54.46 10.16 -142.01
C LYS A 38 54.63 10.91 -140.68
N GLU A 39 54.97 12.20 -140.73
CA GLU A 39 54.90 13.06 -139.54
C GLU A 39 53.45 13.26 -139.07
N LEU A 40 52.48 13.25 -140.01
CA LEU A 40 51.06 13.26 -139.68
C LEU A 40 50.64 11.93 -139.02
N ASP A 41 50.98 10.78 -139.61
CA ASP A 41 50.65 9.46 -139.03
C ASP A 41 51.26 9.27 -137.62
N LEU A 42 52.49 9.75 -137.37
CA LEU A 42 53.13 9.70 -136.05
C LEU A 42 52.50 10.68 -135.06
N ALA A 43 52.23 11.91 -135.47
CA ALA A 43 51.54 12.89 -134.61
C ALA A 43 50.09 12.46 -134.29
N ASP A 44 49.39 11.82 -135.23
CA ASP A 44 48.08 11.23 -134.99
C ASP A 44 48.15 10.06 -133.98
N GLN A 45 49.19 9.20 -134.06
CA GLN A 45 49.43 8.14 -133.06
C GLN A 45 49.75 8.72 -131.67
N GLU A 46 50.60 9.76 -131.58
CA GLU A 46 50.88 10.46 -130.31
C GLU A 46 49.60 11.10 -129.72
N VAL A 47 48.73 11.64 -130.59
CA VAL A 47 47.41 12.17 -130.20
C VAL A 47 46.46 11.05 -129.75
N GLU A 48 46.52 9.85 -130.33
CA GLU A 48 45.76 8.67 -129.87
C GLU A 48 46.28 8.15 -128.52
N ASP A 49 47.60 8.08 -128.32
CA ASP A 49 48.22 7.64 -127.06
C ASP A 49 47.94 8.64 -125.92
N LEU A 50 48.00 9.95 -126.20
CA LEU A 50 47.59 11.00 -125.25
C LEU A 50 46.08 10.93 -124.92
N ARG A 51 45.23 10.57 -125.88
CA ARG A 51 43.79 10.32 -125.61
C ARG A 51 43.60 9.11 -124.71
N ALA A 52 44.36 8.04 -124.91
CA ALA A 52 44.31 6.85 -124.05
C ALA A 52 44.75 7.19 -122.62
N GLN A 53 45.84 7.95 -122.45
CA GLN A 53 46.30 8.43 -121.14
C GLN A 53 45.26 9.34 -120.46
N VAL A 54 44.63 10.26 -121.20
CA VAL A 54 43.55 11.11 -120.65
C VAL A 54 42.34 10.29 -120.23
N LEU A 55 41.95 9.24 -120.99
CA LEU A 55 40.87 8.34 -120.60
C LEU A 55 41.22 7.53 -119.34
N GLN A 56 42.44 6.99 -119.24
CA GLN A 56 42.91 6.28 -118.04
C GLN A 56 42.91 7.20 -116.81
N LEU A 57 43.44 8.43 -116.94
CA LEU A 57 43.44 9.41 -115.84
C LEU A 57 42.02 9.83 -115.42
N LEU A 58 41.04 9.80 -116.33
CA LEU A 58 39.63 10.04 -116.00
C LEU A 58 39.01 8.84 -115.26
N GLU A 59 39.34 7.60 -115.63
CA GLU A 59 38.93 6.38 -114.94
C GLU A 59 39.52 6.34 -113.52
N GLU A 60 40.83 6.58 -113.37
CA GLU A 60 41.51 6.69 -112.07
C GLU A 60 40.95 7.84 -111.20
N LEU A 61 40.55 8.97 -111.81
CA LEU A 61 39.87 10.07 -111.10
C LEU A 61 38.45 9.68 -110.65
N GLU A 62 37.72 8.88 -111.43
CA GLU A 62 36.39 8.39 -111.07
C GLU A 62 36.49 7.31 -109.97
N GLU A 63 37.43 6.38 -110.06
CA GLU A 63 37.71 5.39 -109.00
C GLU A 63 38.11 6.07 -107.68
N THR A 64 39.04 7.04 -107.71
CA THR A 64 39.44 7.77 -106.50
C THR A 64 38.31 8.61 -105.92
N ARG A 65 37.42 9.15 -106.75
CA ARG A 65 36.19 9.83 -106.31
C ARG A 65 35.21 8.87 -105.65
N GLU A 66 34.99 7.68 -106.21
CA GLU A 66 34.16 6.65 -105.58
C GLU A 66 34.74 6.17 -104.25
N LEU A 67 36.06 5.99 -104.16
CA LEU A 67 36.73 5.61 -102.92
C LEU A 67 36.59 6.70 -101.85
N ALA A 68 36.74 7.97 -102.23
CA ALA A 68 36.49 9.09 -101.32
C ALA A 68 35.04 9.12 -100.80
N MET A 69 34.05 8.84 -101.66
CA MET A 69 32.65 8.74 -101.27
C MET A 69 32.39 7.57 -100.31
N LYS A 70 32.96 6.40 -100.59
CA LYS A 70 32.88 5.22 -99.70
C LYS A 70 33.49 5.50 -98.33
N HIS A 71 34.64 6.19 -98.27
CA HIS A 71 35.24 6.61 -97.01
C HIS A 71 34.44 7.69 -96.27
N GLU A 72 33.74 8.57 -96.98
CA GLU A 72 32.79 9.52 -96.37
C GLU A 72 31.63 8.76 -95.71
N ASP A 73 31.00 7.83 -96.43
CA ASP A 73 29.93 6.96 -95.92
C ASP A 73 30.39 6.11 -94.71
N ASP A 74 31.54 5.43 -94.81
CA ASP A 74 32.16 4.65 -93.72
C ASP A 74 32.38 5.52 -92.46
N SER A 75 32.82 6.77 -92.65
CA SER A 75 33.08 7.70 -91.55
C SER A 75 31.80 8.16 -90.85
N LEU A 76 30.71 8.33 -91.61
CA LEU A 76 29.39 8.68 -91.08
C LEU A 76 28.75 7.50 -90.34
N GLU A 77 28.90 6.26 -90.84
CA GLU A 77 28.43 5.07 -90.11
C GLU A 77 29.19 4.91 -88.78
N LEU A 78 30.53 5.02 -88.80
CA LEU A 78 31.34 4.94 -87.58
C LEU A 78 31.00 6.07 -86.60
N GLN A 79 30.76 7.29 -87.07
CA GLN A 79 30.29 8.38 -86.22
C GLN A 79 28.94 8.04 -85.56
N GLY A 80 27.98 7.50 -86.31
CA GLY A 80 26.69 7.07 -85.77
C GLY A 80 26.84 6.02 -84.66
N LEU A 81 27.65 4.99 -84.88
CA LEU A 81 27.92 3.95 -83.88
C LEU A 81 28.59 4.53 -82.61
N LEU A 82 29.54 5.45 -82.75
CA LEU A 82 30.18 6.12 -81.62
C LEU A 82 29.21 7.05 -80.85
N GLU A 83 28.27 7.69 -81.55
CA GLU A 83 27.22 8.48 -80.92
C GLU A 83 26.24 7.59 -80.12
N ASP A 84 25.85 6.43 -80.66
CA ASP A 84 25.02 5.45 -79.97
C ASP A 84 25.72 4.84 -78.74
N GLU A 85 26.99 4.43 -78.85
CA GLU A 85 27.78 3.96 -77.70
C GLU A 85 27.90 5.04 -76.62
N ARG A 86 28.11 6.30 -77.01
CA ARG A 86 28.17 7.44 -76.07
C ARG A 86 26.84 7.67 -75.37
N LEU A 87 25.71 7.54 -76.08
CA LEU A 87 24.37 7.64 -75.50
C LEU A 87 24.08 6.49 -74.54
N ALA A 88 24.40 5.25 -74.91
CA ALA A 88 24.26 4.07 -74.05
C ALA A 88 25.11 4.20 -72.78
N SER A 89 26.36 4.65 -72.90
CA SER A 89 27.25 4.92 -71.77
C SER A 89 26.70 6.01 -70.84
N ALA A 90 26.17 7.11 -71.41
CA ALA A 90 25.56 8.18 -70.64
C ALA A 90 24.30 7.71 -69.88
N GLN A 91 23.43 6.92 -70.52
CA GLN A 91 22.26 6.31 -69.86
C GLN A 91 22.70 5.36 -68.73
N GLN A 92 23.72 4.54 -68.94
CA GLN A 92 24.25 3.64 -67.92
C GLN A 92 24.81 4.41 -66.72
N ALA A 93 25.57 5.49 -66.95
CA ALA A 93 26.06 6.38 -65.91
C ALA A 93 24.92 7.07 -65.13
N GLU A 94 23.84 7.46 -65.82
CA GLU A 94 22.65 8.02 -65.16
C GLU A 94 21.92 6.98 -64.28
N ILE A 95 21.79 5.73 -64.73
CA ILE A 95 21.21 4.64 -63.95
C ILE A 95 22.02 4.39 -62.68
N PHE A 96 23.35 4.28 -62.79
CA PHE A 96 24.22 4.13 -61.63
C PHE A 96 24.14 5.33 -60.69
N THR A 97 24.10 6.56 -61.23
CA THR A 97 23.94 7.79 -60.44
C THR A 97 22.62 7.78 -59.65
N LYS A 98 21.51 7.42 -60.29
CA LYS A 98 20.19 7.25 -59.64
C LYS A 98 20.22 6.17 -58.56
N GLN A 99 20.89 5.04 -58.80
CA GLN A 99 21.03 3.96 -57.80
C GLN A 99 21.87 4.42 -56.59
N ILE A 100 22.99 5.10 -56.82
CA ILE A 100 23.83 5.68 -55.76
C ILE A 100 23.03 6.71 -54.96
N GLN A 101 22.28 7.60 -55.61
CA GLN A 101 21.43 8.58 -54.93
C GLN A 101 20.35 7.93 -54.07
N ARG A 102 19.67 6.88 -54.56
CA ARG A 102 18.68 6.10 -53.79
C ARG A 102 19.30 5.46 -52.55
N LEU A 103 20.43 4.76 -52.72
CA LEU A 103 21.14 4.12 -51.60
C LEU A 103 21.63 5.15 -50.59
N GLN A 104 22.18 6.29 -51.04
CA GLN A 104 22.57 7.37 -50.15
C GLN A 104 21.39 8.01 -49.42
N ALA A 105 20.20 8.10 -50.04
CA ALA A 105 19.00 8.58 -49.37
C ALA A 105 18.54 7.61 -48.28
N GLN A 106 18.45 6.30 -48.59
CA GLN A 106 18.14 5.25 -47.61
C GLN A 106 19.14 5.21 -46.45
N MET A 107 20.43 5.40 -46.72
CA MET A 107 21.48 5.47 -45.69
C MET A 107 21.43 6.77 -44.87
N ARG A 108 20.70 7.80 -45.29
CA ARG A 108 20.41 8.99 -44.47
C ARG A 108 19.18 8.73 -43.60
N THR A 109 18.06 8.29 -44.19
CA THR A 109 16.83 8.00 -43.41
C THR A 109 17.08 6.97 -42.31
N LEU A 110 17.81 5.88 -42.58
CA LEU A 110 18.17 4.88 -41.56
C LEU A 110 19.07 5.45 -40.44
N LYS A 111 19.89 6.48 -40.70
CA LYS A 111 20.68 7.16 -39.67
C LYS A 111 19.82 8.10 -38.83
N ASP A 112 18.90 8.80 -39.47
CA ASP A 112 17.96 9.70 -38.80
C ASP A 112 17.03 8.87 -37.88
N GLU A 113 16.46 7.77 -38.40
CA GLU A 113 15.68 6.78 -37.65
C GLU A 113 16.47 6.18 -36.48
N PHE A 114 17.73 5.78 -36.69
CA PHE A 114 18.60 5.28 -35.61
C PHE A 114 18.87 6.33 -34.55
N SER A 115 19.05 7.60 -34.94
CA SER A 115 19.31 8.70 -34.01
C SER A 115 18.07 8.97 -33.13
N VAL A 116 16.88 9.02 -33.75
CA VAL A 116 15.60 9.17 -33.02
C VAL A 116 15.35 7.99 -32.07
N LEU A 117 15.62 6.75 -32.48
CA LEU A 117 15.50 5.58 -31.60
C LEU A 117 16.50 5.63 -30.43
N GLN A 118 17.72 6.11 -30.67
CA GLN A 118 18.73 6.27 -29.62
C GLN A 118 18.34 7.38 -28.63
N GLU A 119 17.77 8.49 -29.10
CA GLU A 119 17.22 9.57 -28.26
C GLU A 119 16.02 9.09 -27.44
N SER A 120 15.05 8.39 -28.06
CA SER A 120 13.89 7.80 -27.37
C SER A 120 14.34 6.85 -26.26
N LYS A 121 15.28 5.94 -26.56
CA LYS A 121 15.85 5.01 -25.59
C LYS A 121 16.49 5.74 -24.40
N VAL A 122 17.25 6.82 -24.63
CA VAL A 122 17.87 7.57 -23.54
C VAL A 122 16.80 8.25 -22.68
N SER A 123 15.82 8.90 -23.29
CA SER A 123 14.70 9.53 -22.57
C SER A 123 13.85 8.53 -21.78
N GLU A 124 13.60 7.34 -22.32
CA GLU A 124 12.86 6.26 -21.65
C GLU A 124 13.65 5.70 -20.46
N LEU A 125 14.99 5.56 -20.59
CA LEU A 125 15.85 5.15 -19.48
C LEU A 125 15.91 6.20 -18.38
N GLU A 126 16.06 7.49 -18.73
CA GLU A 126 16.03 8.60 -17.77
C GLU A 126 14.70 8.67 -17.01
N GLN A 127 13.56 8.46 -17.71
CA GLN A 127 12.26 8.39 -17.07
C GLN A 127 12.15 7.21 -16.09
N VAL A 128 12.55 6.00 -16.49
CA VAL A 128 12.50 4.81 -15.63
C VAL A 128 13.45 4.94 -14.43
N GLU A 129 14.61 5.57 -14.59
CA GLU A 129 15.53 5.89 -13.49
C GLU A 129 14.90 6.89 -12.51
N GLN A 130 14.18 7.91 -12.99
CA GLN A 130 13.45 8.85 -12.14
C GLN A 130 12.29 8.16 -11.39
N GLU A 131 11.44 7.40 -12.08
CA GLU A 131 10.33 6.65 -11.47
C GLU A 131 10.83 5.65 -10.40
N LEU A 132 12.00 5.04 -10.61
CA LEU A 132 12.64 4.15 -9.64
C LEU A 132 13.14 4.91 -8.39
N LEU A 133 13.68 6.12 -8.56
CA LEU A 133 14.09 6.98 -7.44
C LEU A 133 12.88 7.41 -6.60
N GLU A 134 11.83 7.91 -7.25
CA GLU A 134 10.58 8.33 -6.61
C GLU A 134 9.94 7.16 -5.84
N ALA A 135 9.80 5.98 -6.45
CA ALA A 135 9.28 4.79 -5.77
C ALA A 135 10.16 4.33 -4.59
N ASN A 136 11.48 4.53 -4.66
CA ASN A 136 12.38 4.20 -3.56
C ASN A 136 12.30 5.22 -2.40
N GLU A 137 12.08 6.50 -2.68
CA GLU A 137 11.78 7.52 -1.68
C GLU A 137 10.44 7.25 -0.98
N GLU A 138 9.40 6.90 -1.74
CA GLU A 138 8.11 6.46 -1.19
C GLU A 138 8.27 5.24 -0.29
N LEU A 139 8.94 4.18 -0.75
CA LEU A 139 9.25 2.99 0.05
C LEU A 139 10.04 3.32 1.32
N HIS A 140 10.94 4.30 1.29
CA HIS A 140 11.67 4.74 2.48
C HIS A 140 10.74 5.47 3.47
N SER A 141 9.90 6.39 2.99
CA SER A 141 8.94 7.12 3.84
C SER A 141 7.91 6.18 4.49
N LEU A 142 7.40 5.19 3.75
CA LEU A 142 6.48 4.17 4.26
C LEU A 142 7.14 3.26 5.30
N ARG A 143 8.43 2.92 5.13
CA ARG A 143 9.19 2.18 6.16
C ARG A 143 9.35 2.99 7.43
N LEU A 144 9.73 4.27 7.34
CA LEU A 144 9.85 5.15 8.50
C LEU A 144 8.51 5.26 9.25
N ALA A 145 7.39 5.48 8.53
CA ALA A 145 6.06 5.51 9.15
C ALA A 145 5.66 4.15 9.79
N ALA A 146 6.05 3.02 9.19
CA ALA A 146 5.84 1.70 9.77
C ALA A 146 6.69 1.47 11.03
N GLU A 147 7.94 1.95 11.06
CA GLU A 147 8.83 1.89 12.22
C GLU A 147 8.33 2.79 13.36
N GLU A 148 7.89 4.02 13.06
CA GLU A 148 7.29 4.94 14.03
C GLU A 148 6.00 4.37 14.63
N THR A 149 5.09 3.83 13.81
CA THR A 149 3.85 3.21 14.31
C THR A 149 4.12 1.92 15.10
N ALA A 150 5.11 1.10 14.71
CA ALA A 150 5.56 -0.03 15.50
C ALA A 150 6.10 0.41 16.88
N ALA A 151 6.93 1.46 16.93
CA ALA A 151 7.44 2.02 18.18
C ALA A 151 6.32 2.58 19.07
N ILE A 152 5.29 3.22 18.51
CA ILE A 152 4.11 3.65 19.27
C ILE A 152 3.39 2.44 19.87
N HIS A 153 3.12 1.39 19.08
CA HIS A 153 2.47 0.17 19.57
C HIS A 153 3.30 -0.54 20.65
N GLU A 154 4.63 -0.61 20.52
CA GLU A 154 5.51 -1.17 21.57
C GLU A 154 5.42 -0.38 22.88
N ASN A 155 5.37 0.95 22.82
CA ASN A 155 5.17 1.81 23.98
C ASN A 155 3.79 1.62 24.62
N GLU A 156 2.73 1.50 23.82
CA GLU A 156 1.37 1.22 24.31
C GLU A 156 1.28 -0.16 24.98
N ILE A 157 1.88 -1.19 24.37
CA ILE A 157 1.97 -2.54 24.95
C ILE A 157 2.72 -2.50 26.28
N ALA A 158 3.84 -1.78 26.38
CA ALA A 158 4.58 -1.61 27.62
C ALA A 158 3.75 -0.91 28.71
N ALA A 159 3.02 0.15 28.36
CA ALA A 159 2.13 0.86 29.27
C ALA A 159 0.97 -0.03 29.78
N LEU A 160 0.36 -0.83 28.90
CA LEU A 160 -0.68 -1.80 29.27
C LEU A 160 -0.14 -2.93 30.16
N GLN A 161 1.07 -3.44 29.88
CA GLN A 161 1.75 -4.40 30.73
C GLN A 161 2.02 -3.84 32.13
N GLU A 162 2.45 -2.58 32.22
CA GLU A 162 2.66 -1.91 33.50
C GLU A 162 1.34 -1.76 34.29
N GLN A 163 0.26 -1.32 33.64
CA GLN A 163 -1.07 -1.20 34.26
C GLN A 163 -1.58 -2.56 34.77
N LEU A 164 -1.45 -3.63 33.98
CA LEU A 164 -1.81 -4.98 34.40
C LEU A 164 -1.00 -5.45 35.62
N CYS A 165 0.29 -5.11 35.69
CA CYS A 165 1.13 -5.40 36.86
C CYS A 165 0.71 -4.59 38.10
N ARG A 166 0.37 -3.30 37.95
CA ARG A 166 -0.17 -2.46 39.03
C ARG A 166 -1.50 -3.02 39.58
N LEU A 167 -2.45 -3.33 38.70
CA LEU A 167 -3.75 -3.90 39.06
C LEU A 167 -3.64 -5.29 39.71
N ARG A 168 -2.71 -6.13 39.25
CA ARG A 168 -2.41 -7.42 39.90
C ARG A 168 -1.90 -7.22 41.33
N ALA A 169 -1.01 -6.26 41.56
CA ALA A 169 -0.50 -5.94 42.89
C ALA A 169 -1.60 -5.35 43.81
N GLU A 170 -2.50 -4.51 43.27
CA GLU A 170 -3.66 -4.01 43.99
C GLU A 170 -4.64 -5.12 44.38
N LEU A 171 -4.94 -6.04 43.45
CA LEU A 171 -5.76 -7.22 43.72
C LEU A 171 -5.16 -8.10 44.82
N GLN A 172 -3.83 -8.32 44.80
CA GLN A 172 -3.13 -9.08 45.84
C GLN A 172 -3.21 -8.40 47.21
N ARG A 173 -3.05 -7.08 47.28
CA ARG A 173 -3.24 -6.32 48.54
C ARG A 173 -4.69 -6.41 49.04
N ALA A 174 -5.68 -6.30 48.16
CA ALA A 174 -7.09 -6.44 48.51
C ALA A 174 -7.42 -7.86 49.02
N GLN A 175 -6.79 -8.90 48.45
CA GLN A 175 -6.89 -10.27 48.94
C GLN A 175 -6.27 -10.43 50.34
N GLN A 176 -5.08 -9.87 50.57
CA GLN A 176 -4.45 -9.89 51.90
C GLN A 176 -5.33 -9.22 52.97
N ILE A 177 -5.89 -8.03 52.67
CA ILE A 177 -6.79 -7.30 53.56
C ILE A 177 -8.09 -8.10 53.82
N ARG A 178 -8.65 -8.77 52.80
CA ARG A 178 -9.79 -9.69 52.99
C ARG A 178 -9.41 -10.81 53.95
N ASP A 179 -8.26 -11.45 53.76
CA ASP A 179 -7.83 -12.59 54.56
C ASP A 179 -7.58 -12.20 56.03
N GLU A 180 -7.08 -10.97 56.27
CA GLU A 180 -7.00 -10.34 57.59
C GLU A 180 -8.39 -10.17 58.24
N TYR A 181 -9.38 -9.63 57.51
CA TYR A 181 -10.74 -9.49 58.01
C TYR A 181 -11.47 -10.84 58.19
N GLU A 182 -11.17 -11.86 57.38
CA GLU A 182 -11.69 -13.22 57.56
C GLU A 182 -11.12 -13.85 58.84
N LEU A 183 -9.82 -13.66 59.10
CA LEU A 183 -9.18 -14.07 60.35
C LEU A 183 -9.80 -13.34 61.54
N GLU A 184 -9.90 -12.00 61.51
CA GLU A 184 -10.55 -11.20 62.56
C GLU A 184 -11.98 -11.70 62.81
N THR A 185 -12.78 -11.85 61.76
CA THR A 185 -14.15 -12.38 61.84
C THR A 185 -14.19 -13.78 62.47
N SER A 186 -13.24 -14.66 62.15
CA SER A 186 -13.14 -15.99 62.75
C SER A 186 -12.79 -15.92 64.24
N THR A 187 -11.88 -15.03 64.64
CA THR A 187 -11.49 -14.84 66.04
C THR A 187 -12.62 -14.23 66.87
N LEU A 188 -13.34 -13.23 66.34
CA LEU A 188 -14.52 -12.64 66.98
C LEU A 188 -15.65 -13.67 67.15
N ARG A 189 -15.91 -14.51 66.15
CA ARG A 189 -16.87 -15.63 66.27
C ARG A 189 -16.46 -16.61 67.38
N ALA A 190 -15.18 -16.97 67.46
CA ALA A 190 -14.65 -17.83 68.51
C ALA A 190 -14.72 -17.15 69.89
N GLU A 191 -14.43 -15.85 70.00
CA GLU A 191 -14.53 -15.09 71.23
C GLU A 191 -15.99 -14.99 71.72
N ILE A 192 -16.96 -14.75 70.82
CA ILE A 192 -18.39 -14.77 71.14
C ILE A 192 -18.81 -16.16 71.64
N MET A 193 -18.34 -17.24 70.99
CA MET A 193 -18.61 -18.62 71.44
C MET A 193 -18.02 -18.89 72.83
N MET A 194 -16.79 -18.45 73.09
CA MET A 194 -16.14 -18.60 74.39
C MET A 194 -16.82 -17.74 75.47
N LYS A 195 -17.17 -16.48 75.18
CA LYS A 195 -17.90 -15.59 76.09
C LYS A 195 -19.28 -16.14 76.45
N SER A 196 -20.05 -16.58 75.47
CA SER A 196 -21.38 -17.20 75.69
C SER A 196 -21.36 -18.56 76.40
N LYS A 197 -20.20 -19.24 76.44
CA LYS A 197 -19.98 -20.47 77.22
C LYS A 197 -19.41 -20.22 78.63
N SER A 198 -18.61 -19.15 78.80
CA SER A 198 -17.91 -18.82 80.06
C SER A 198 -18.68 -17.86 80.95
N GLN A 199 -19.27 -16.80 80.38
CA GLN A 199 -20.50 -16.27 80.93
C GLN A 199 -21.54 -17.35 80.70
N GLY A 200 -21.92 -18.07 81.75
CA GLY A 200 -23.06 -18.98 81.71
C GLY A 200 -24.38 -18.24 81.55
N GLY A 201 -24.43 -17.11 80.82
CA GLY A 201 -25.54 -16.16 80.74
C GLY A 201 -26.84 -16.80 80.28
N ALA A 202 -26.80 -17.82 79.41
CA ALA A 202 -27.98 -18.64 79.11
C ALA A 202 -28.50 -19.35 80.38
N ASN A 203 -27.62 -20.06 81.10
CA ASN A 203 -27.94 -20.74 82.36
C ASN A 203 -28.25 -19.76 83.51
N GLN A 204 -27.73 -18.53 83.46
CA GLN A 204 -27.91 -17.51 84.49
C GLN A 204 -29.21 -16.73 84.27
N VAL A 205 -29.59 -16.46 83.02
CA VAL A 205 -30.92 -15.99 82.64
C VAL A 205 -31.98 -17.04 83.00
N VAL A 206 -31.74 -18.32 82.69
CA VAL A 206 -32.66 -19.41 83.09
C VAL A 206 -32.81 -19.47 84.63
N LYS A 207 -31.72 -19.47 85.40
CA LYS A 207 -31.77 -19.45 86.87
C LYS A 207 -32.50 -18.22 87.43
N LEU A 208 -32.18 -17.02 86.94
CA LEU A 208 -32.87 -15.79 87.37
C LEU A 208 -34.36 -15.81 86.99
N GLN A 209 -34.71 -16.47 85.89
CA GLN A 209 -36.10 -16.62 85.46
C GLN A 209 -36.86 -17.65 86.33
N GLU A 210 -36.22 -18.74 86.75
CA GLU A 210 -36.74 -19.68 87.75
C GLU A 210 -36.91 -18.99 89.12
N GLU A 211 -35.92 -18.23 89.57
CA GLU A 211 -35.98 -17.46 90.82
C GLU A 211 -37.14 -16.44 90.79
N LEU A 212 -37.32 -15.71 89.69
CA LEU A 212 -38.45 -14.78 89.50
C LEU A 212 -39.82 -15.47 89.52
N LEU A 213 -39.92 -16.70 89.01
CA LEU A 213 -41.16 -17.50 89.11
C LEU A 213 -41.41 -17.90 90.56
N SER A 214 -40.40 -18.44 91.26
CA SER A 214 -40.54 -18.82 92.68
C SER A 214 -40.88 -17.63 93.59
N LEU A 215 -40.37 -16.44 93.28
CA LEU A 215 -40.67 -15.22 94.03
C LEU A 215 -42.11 -14.74 93.77
N ARG A 216 -42.62 -14.90 92.54
CA ARG A 216 -44.03 -14.65 92.21
C ARG A 216 -44.97 -15.61 92.93
N GLU A 217 -44.60 -16.89 93.04
CA GLU A 217 -45.39 -17.88 93.78
C GLU A 217 -45.46 -17.54 95.27
N ARG A 218 -44.32 -17.22 95.90
CA ARG A 218 -44.29 -16.76 97.30
C ARG A 218 -45.07 -15.46 97.51
N TYR A 219 -45.02 -14.51 96.56
CA TYR A 219 -45.81 -13.28 96.65
C TYR A 219 -47.32 -13.56 96.54
N ARG A 220 -47.73 -14.51 95.70
CA ARG A 220 -49.12 -14.99 95.60
C ARG A 220 -49.55 -15.63 96.92
N GLU A 221 -48.77 -16.55 97.45
CA GLU A 221 -49.02 -17.24 98.73
C GLU A 221 -49.15 -16.24 99.89
N LEU A 222 -48.19 -15.30 100.02
CA LEU A 222 -48.24 -14.25 101.04
C LEU A 222 -49.46 -13.31 100.87
N THR A 223 -49.93 -13.12 99.63
CA THR A 223 -51.16 -12.35 99.35
C THR A 223 -52.41 -13.13 99.77
N GLU A 224 -52.44 -14.44 99.57
CA GLU A 224 -53.50 -15.34 100.03
C GLU A 224 -53.53 -15.42 101.57
N GLU A 225 -52.37 -15.56 102.22
CA GLU A 225 -52.22 -15.46 103.68
C GLU A 225 -52.71 -14.10 104.20
N TYR A 226 -52.30 -12.98 103.59
CA TYR A 226 -52.77 -11.66 103.98
C TYR A 226 -54.30 -11.51 103.86
N GLN A 227 -54.91 -12.07 102.81
CA GLN A 227 -56.37 -12.06 102.64
C GLN A 227 -57.07 -12.87 103.74
N THR A 228 -56.61 -14.09 104.05
CA THR A 228 -57.18 -14.90 105.14
C THR A 228 -56.98 -14.27 106.52
N LEU A 229 -55.84 -13.60 106.76
CA LEU A 229 -55.63 -12.78 107.96
C LEU A 229 -56.60 -11.59 108.00
N GLN A 230 -56.84 -10.92 106.87
CA GLN A 230 -57.80 -9.81 106.80
C GLN A 230 -59.24 -10.27 107.05
N GLU A 231 -59.63 -11.45 106.55
CA GLU A 231 -60.94 -12.05 106.78
C GLU A 231 -61.14 -12.47 108.24
N SER A 232 -60.17 -13.18 108.83
CA SER A 232 -60.22 -13.53 110.26
C SER A 232 -60.22 -12.29 111.16
N ASN A 233 -59.48 -11.23 110.81
CA ASN A 233 -59.51 -9.96 111.53
C ASN A 233 -60.89 -9.27 111.42
N LYS A 234 -61.53 -9.23 110.25
CA LYS A 234 -62.94 -8.77 110.09
C LYS A 234 -63.90 -9.56 110.99
N VAL A 235 -63.75 -10.88 111.07
CA VAL A 235 -64.57 -11.74 111.94
C VAL A 235 -64.32 -11.42 113.42
N LEU A 236 -63.06 -11.24 113.85
CA LEU A 236 -62.72 -10.86 115.22
C LEU A 236 -63.25 -9.47 115.58
N VAL A 237 -63.18 -8.49 114.68
CA VAL A 237 -63.78 -7.16 114.86
C VAL A 237 -65.29 -7.27 115.04
N HIS A 238 -65.99 -8.02 114.18
CA HIS A 238 -67.43 -8.26 114.37
C HIS A 238 -67.76 -9.03 115.66
N GLN A 239 -66.89 -9.92 116.15
CA GLN A 239 -67.06 -10.56 117.45
C GLN A 239 -66.89 -9.55 118.61
N LEU A 240 -65.91 -8.64 118.51
CA LEU A 240 -65.73 -7.55 119.48
C LEU A 240 -66.93 -6.59 119.48
N GLU A 241 -67.41 -6.14 118.32
CA GLU A 241 -68.62 -5.31 118.21
C GLU A 241 -69.83 -6.00 118.87
N ASN A 242 -70.02 -7.30 118.65
CA ASN A 242 -71.10 -8.06 119.28
C ASN A 242 -70.94 -8.15 120.81
N LEU A 243 -69.71 -8.32 121.33
CA LEU A 243 -69.44 -8.32 122.77
C LEU A 243 -69.63 -6.92 123.39
N GLU A 244 -69.29 -5.86 122.67
CA GLU A 244 -69.58 -4.49 123.08
C GLU A 244 -71.09 -4.23 123.12
N VAL A 245 -71.86 -4.64 122.10
CA VAL A 245 -73.33 -4.55 122.10
C VAL A 245 -73.94 -5.37 123.25
N GLN A 246 -73.37 -6.53 123.60
CA GLN A 246 -73.78 -7.29 124.79
C GLN A 246 -73.44 -6.55 126.09
N LYS A 247 -72.27 -5.89 126.18
CA LYS A 247 -71.87 -5.06 127.33
C LYS A 247 -72.76 -3.83 127.50
N TYR A 248 -73.17 -3.18 126.40
CA TYR A 248 -74.16 -2.10 126.42
C TYR A 248 -75.55 -2.61 126.84
N LYS A 249 -76.01 -3.76 126.33
CA LYS A 249 -77.28 -4.41 126.76
C LYS A 249 -77.28 -4.90 128.21
N ALA A 250 -76.13 -5.31 128.74
CA ALA A 250 -75.98 -5.66 130.15
C ALA A 250 -75.98 -4.42 131.07
N LYS A 251 -75.60 -3.25 130.54
CA LYS A 251 -75.50 -2.00 131.30
C LYS A 251 -76.77 -1.13 131.26
N SER A 252 -77.75 -1.45 130.41
CA SER A 252 -79.06 -0.77 130.35
C SER A 252 -80.14 -1.41 131.25
N LYS A 253 -79.74 -2.11 132.33
CA LYS A 253 -80.65 -2.81 133.26
C LYS A 253 -80.46 -2.35 134.72
N SER A 254 -80.22 -1.06 134.92
CA SER A 254 -80.46 -0.33 136.19
C SER A 254 -80.44 1.18 135.94
N GLU A 255 -81.59 1.81 136.07
CA GLU A 255 -81.78 3.26 136.33
C GLU A 255 -81.23 3.59 137.75
N GLU A 256 -80.97 4.82 138.21
CA GLU A 256 -80.73 6.15 137.61
C GLU A 256 -80.09 7.04 138.73
N SER A 257 -79.54 8.22 138.39
CA SER A 257 -79.10 9.31 139.31
C SER A 257 -77.73 9.18 140.02
N HIS A 258 -76.76 10.03 139.67
CA HIS A 258 -76.41 11.27 140.40
C HIS A 258 -75.30 12.08 139.67
N LYS A 259 -75.19 13.38 139.94
CA LYS A 259 -74.30 14.37 139.25
C LYS A 259 -72.98 14.66 140.01
N SER A 260 -72.03 15.31 139.30
CA SER A 260 -70.79 16.04 139.73
C SER A 260 -69.46 15.27 139.60
N VAL A 261 -68.29 15.87 139.28
CA VAL A 261 -67.93 17.24 138.82
C VAL A 261 -66.59 17.25 138.01
N GLU A 262 -66.26 18.40 137.41
CA GLU A 262 -65.06 18.87 136.67
C GLU A 262 -63.66 18.22 136.85
N SER A 263 -62.91 18.11 135.75
CA SER A 263 -61.71 18.97 135.48
C SER A 263 -61.27 18.94 134.00
N ASP A 264 -60.65 20.04 133.54
CA ASP A 264 -60.15 20.31 132.17
C ASP A 264 -58.87 19.49 131.81
N VAL A 265 -58.36 19.39 130.56
CA VAL A 265 -57.72 20.45 129.72
C VAL A 265 -57.69 20.13 128.20
N VAL A 266 -58.31 21.01 127.39
CA VAL A 266 -57.91 21.61 126.08
C VAL A 266 -57.33 20.76 124.91
N TYR A 267 -58.16 20.55 123.85
CA TYR A 267 -58.05 20.86 122.38
C TYR A 267 -56.71 20.88 121.57
N PRO A 268 -56.68 20.92 120.18
CA PRO A 268 -57.76 20.81 119.16
C PRO A 268 -57.49 19.96 117.85
N LEU A 269 -58.58 19.45 117.26
CA LEU A 269 -59.06 19.59 115.84
C LEU A 269 -58.09 19.87 114.64
N ALA A 270 -58.17 19.06 113.55
CA ALA A 270 -58.77 19.43 112.23
C ALA A 270 -58.29 18.65 110.96
N ARG A 271 -59.25 18.07 110.21
CA ARG A 271 -59.37 17.96 108.70
C ARG A 271 -58.17 17.36 107.87
N ARG A 272 -58.35 16.72 106.71
CA ARG A 272 -59.46 16.67 105.72
C ARG A 272 -59.34 15.42 104.82
N THR A 273 -60.46 14.95 104.28
CA THR A 273 -60.59 14.07 103.09
C THR A 273 -60.27 14.86 101.78
N PRO A 274 -60.22 14.29 100.55
CA PRO A 274 -60.77 12.99 100.11
C PRO A 274 -59.98 12.15 99.08
N SER A 275 -60.58 11.01 98.75
CA SER A 275 -60.45 10.17 97.54
C SER A 275 -60.99 10.94 96.27
N PRO A 276 -61.10 10.42 95.00
CA PRO A 276 -61.30 9.00 94.64
C PRO A 276 -60.78 8.48 93.26
N GLN A 277 -60.97 7.16 93.02
CA GLN A 277 -61.53 6.47 91.82
C GLN A 277 -61.06 6.86 90.38
N ARG A 278 -61.12 5.99 89.35
CA ARG A 278 -61.42 4.55 89.13
C ARG A 278 -61.20 4.30 87.63
N GLY A 279 -60.78 3.11 87.19
CA GLY A 279 -61.07 2.63 85.83
C GLY A 279 -59.88 2.19 84.96
N SER A 280 -59.75 0.87 84.79
CA SER A 280 -59.35 0.23 83.53
C SER A 280 -60.57 0.24 82.55
N PRO A 281 -60.51 -0.23 81.27
CA PRO A 281 -59.40 -0.97 80.62
C PRO A 281 -59.16 -0.73 79.08
N ARG A 282 -58.18 -1.48 78.54
CA ARG A 282 -58.07 -2.05 77.16
C ARG A 282 -57.68 -1.19 75.92
N LEU A 283 -56.56 -1.64 75.34
CA LEU A 283 -56.31 -2.02 73.92
C LEU A 283 -56.14 -0.98 72.79
N SER A 284 -55.17 -1.33 71.93
CA SER A 284 -54.99 -1.01 70.51
C SER A 284 -54.13 0.21 70.15
N GLY A 285 -53.31 0.06 69.09
CA GLY A 285 -52.94 1.19 68.24
C GLY A 285 -51.46 1.49 67.96
N SER A 286 -50.87 0.71 67.05
CA SER A 286 -49.98 1.20 65.97
C SER A 286 -48.56 1.73 66.25
N VAL A 287 -47.73 1.56 65.23
CA VAL A 287 -46.31 1.96 65.14
C VAL A 287 -46.22 3.33 64.45
N SER A 288 -45.23 4.15 64.82
CA SER A 288 -44.75 5.24 63.96
C SER A 288 -43.26 5.52 64.19
N PHE A 289 -42.47 5.40 63.12
CA PHE A 289 -41.07 5.84 63.11
C PHE A 289 -41.01 7.37 62.96
N LYS A 290 -40.13 8.02 63.73
CA LYS A 290 -39.83 9.45 63.53
C LYS A 290 -38.75 9.62 62.47
N THR A 291 -39.14 10.13 61.31
CA THR A 291 -38.21 10.75 60.35
C THR A 291 -37.56 11.98 60.98
N VAL A 292 -36.24 12.09 60.91
CA VAL A 292 -35.51 13.32 61.28
C VAL A 292 -35.11 14.02 59.98
N ASN A 293 -35.67 15.21 59.74
CA ASN A 293 -35.39 15.97 58.53
C ASN A 293 -34.05 16.70 58.60
N ASN A 294 -33.40 16.70 57.44
CA ASN A 294 -32.14 17.36 57.13
C ASN A 294 -32.28 18.90 57.13
N MET A 295 -31.40 19.63 57.83
CA MET A 295 -31.19 21.07 57.61
C MET A 295 -29.75 21.50 57.93
N GLY A 296 -29.11 22.13 56.94
CA GLY A 296 -28.09 23.16 57.18
C GLY A 296 -26.62 22.79 56.97
N THR A 297 -26.13 22.90 55.73
CA THR A 297 -24.93 23.72 55.40
C THR A 297 -24.93 24.05 53.90
N ALA A 298 -25.54 25.18 53.53
CA ALA A 298 -25.60 25.63 52.13
C ALA A 298 -24.41 26.55 51.79
N SER A 299 -23.17 26.08 51.96
CA SER A 299 -21.96 26.88 51.66
C SER A 299 -21.00 26.27 50.63
N CYS A 300 -21.05 24.96 50.35
CA CYS A 300 -20.09 24.31 49.44
C CYS A 300 -20.61 24.07 48.01
N LYS A 301 -21.85 24.42 47.69
CA LYS A 301 -22.48 24.03 46.40
C LYS A 301 -22.00 24.81 45.17
N LYS A 302 -21.38 25.98 45.33
CA LYS A 302 -20.93 26.81 44.19
C LYS A 302 -19.56 26.43 43.63
N GLU A 303 -18.75 25.68 44.37
CA GLU A 303 -17.45 25.18 43.89
C GLU A 303 -17.60 23.80 43.24
N SER A 304 -18.34 22.86 43.86
CA SER A 304 -18.61 21.55 43.25
C SER A 304 -19.28 21.68 41.88
N GLN A 305 -20.34 22.49 41.73
CA GLN A 305 -20.99 22.67 40.43
C GLN A 305 -20.08 23.24 39.34
N ARG A 306 -19.04 24.03 39.69
CA ARG A 306 -18.09 24.55 38.69
C ARG A 306 -17.09 23.50 38.25
N GLN A 307 -16.60 22.68 39.18
CA GLN A 307 -15.72 21.56 38.86
C GLN A 307 -16.45 20.45 38.09
N ASP A 308 -17.73 20.21 38.40
CA ASP A 308 -18.57 19.26 37.67
C ASP A 308 -18.78 19.73 36.21
N GLU A 309 -19.09 21.02 35.96
CA GLU A 309 -19.26 21.53 34.60
C GLU A 309 -17.94 21.63 33.81
N GLU A 310 -16.80 21.99 34.42
CA GLU A 310 -15.49 21.90 33.74
C GLU A 310 -15.12 20.46 33.38
N SER A 311 -15.41 19.51 34.27
CA SER A 311 -15.18 18.07 34.02
C SER A 311 -16.08 17.54 32.90
N GLU A 312 -17.35 17.95 32.86
CA GLU A 312 -18.28 17.59 31.78
C GLU A 312 -17.85 18.20 30.44
N LEU A 313 -17.41 19.46 30.41
CA LEU A 313 -16.87 20.10 29.20
C LEU A 313 -15.59 19.42 28.71
N SER A 314 -14.69 19.03 29.61
CA SER A 314 -13.49 18.25 29.27
C SER A 314 -13.87 16.90 28.68
N LEU A 315 -14.78 16.15 29.30
CA LEU A 315 -15.27 14.86 28.79
C LEU A 315 -15.96 15.00 27.43
N ARG A 316 -16.74 16.06 27.19
CA ARG A 316 -17.38 16.35 25.88
C ARG A 316 -16.36 16.73 24.80
N PHE A 317 -15.27 17.41 25.16
CA PHE A 317 -14.17 17.69 24.23
C PHE A 317 -13.41 16.40 23.88
N GLN A 318 -13.15 15.57 24.88
CA GLN A 318 -12.46 14.29 24.72
C GLN A 318 -13.30 13.30 23.90
N LEU A 319 -14.62 13.23 24.14
CA LEU A 319 -15.54 12.43 23.34
C LEU A 319 -15.55 12.88 21.88
N ARG A 320 -15.62 14.19 21.58
CA ARG A 320 -15.54 14.68 20.20
C ARG A 320 -14.20 14.36 19.53
N SER A 321 -13.09 14.44 20.27
CA SER A 321 -11.77 14.06 19.74
C SER A 321 -11.70 12.56 19.39
N GLU A 322 -12.31 11.69 20.20
CA GLU A 322 -12.42 10.26 19.87
C GLU A 322 -13.41 9.99 18.73
N GLU A 323 -14.54 10.72 18.66
CA GLU A 323 -15.48 10.65 17.53
C GLU A 323 -14.82 11.04 16.20
N GLU A 324 -13.99 12.10 16.18
CA GLU A 324 -13.21 12.51 15.01
C GLU A 324 -12.17 11.44 14.61
N LYS A 325 -11.49 10.81 15.57
CA LYS A 325 -10.59 9.68 15.29
C LYS A 325 -11.33 8.48 14.71
N VAL A 326 -12.49 8.12 15.26
CA VAL A 326 -13.32 7.01 14.76
C VAL A 326 -13.79 7.30 13.33
N GLN A 327 -14.25 8.53 13.04
CA GLN A 327 -14.62 8.93 11.68
C GLN A 327 -13.43 8.87 10.71
N LEU A 328 -12.23 9.30 11.14
CA LEU A 328 -11.01 9.22 10.33
C LEU A 328 -10.61 7.76 10.05
N VAL A 329 -10.67 6.89 11.05
CA VAL A 329 -10.41 5.44 10.88
C VAL A 329 -11.45 4.82 9.95
N GLN A 330 -12.72 5.18 10.10
CA GLN A 330 -13.80 4.67 9.25
C GLN A 330 -13.62 5.11 7.79
N SER A 331 -13.29 6.38 7.53
CA SER A 331 -12.96 6.85 6.18
C SER A 331 -11.73 6.13 5.59
N LYS A 332 -10.72 5.81 6.40
CA LYS A 332 -9.57 4.99 5.95
C LYS A 332 -10.01 3.57 5.60
N CYS A 333 -10.88 2.94 6.40
CA CYS A 333 -11.44 1.63 6.08
C CYS A 333 -12.21 1.66 4.74
N ASP A 334 -13.09 2.65 4.54
CA ASP A 334 -13.88 2.80 3.30
C ASP A 334 -12.99 3.03 2.06
N ASN A 335 -11.90 3.80 2.21
CA ASN A 335 -10.90 3.99 1.14
C ASN A 335 -10.16 2.69 0.81
N THR A 336 -9.58 2.01 1.81
CA THR A 336 -8.86 0.74 1.60
C THR A 336 -9.76 -0.37 1.05
N GLN A 337 -11.06 -0.36 1.40
CA GLN A 337 -12.04 -1.28 0.83
C GLN A 337 -12.30 -0.99 -0.66
N SER A 338 -12.27 0.28 -1.06
CA SER A 338 -12.41 0.72 -2.45
C SER A 338 -11.18 0.35 -3.27
N GLU A 339 -9.97 0.63 -2.77
CA GLU A 339 -8.68 0.22 -3.37
C GLU A 339 -8.60 -1.30 -3.58
N LEU A 340 -9.04 -2.09 -2.58
CA LEU A 340 -9.07 -3.55 -2.67
C LEU A 340 -10.05 -4.04 -3.74
N TRP A 341 -11.20 -3.37 -3.90
CA TRP A 341 -12.18 -3.69 -4.95
C TRP A 341 -11.64 -3.36 -6.35
N GLU A 342 -10.95 -2.23 -6.51
CA GLU A 342 -10.28 -1.86 -7.77
C GLU A 342 -9.17 -2.85 -8.13
N LEU A 343 -8.31 -3.20 -7.17
CA LEU A 343 -7.25 -4.20 -7.38
C LEU A 343 -7.82 -5.58 -7.73
N GLN A 344 -8.97 -5.95 -7.16
CA GLN A 344 -9.67 -7.18 -7.52
C GLN A 344 -10.24 -7.14 -8.95
N GLN A 345 -10.72 -5.98 -9.44
CA GLN A 345 -11.12 -5.81 -10.85
C GLN A 345 -9.91 -5.90 -11.79
N GLN A 346 -8.80 -5.25 -11.45
CA GLN A 346 -7.56 -5.31 -12.23
C GLN A 346 -7.03 -6.74 -12.34
N TYR A 347 -7.02 -7.49 -11.24
CA TYR A 347 -6.64 -8.91 -11.23
C TYR A 347 -7.50 -9.75 -12.20
N LEU A 348 -8.82 -9.55 -12.20
CA LEU A 348 -9.73 -10.24 -13.12
C LEU A 348 -9.51 -9.85 -14.59
N ALA A 349 -9.19 -8.58 -14.87
CA ALA A 349 -8.83 -8.11 -16.20
C ALA A 349 -7.53 -8.76 -16.70
N ILE A 350 -6.46 -8.71 -15.90
CA ILE A 350 -5.17 -9.34 -16.21
C ILE A 350 -5.33 -10.85 -16.42
N GLN A 351 -6.15 -11.53 -15.59
CA GLN A 351 -6.42 -12.96 -15.75
C GLN A 351 -7.11 -13.28 -17.10
N LYS A 352 -7.99 -12.39 -17.58
CA LYS A 352 -8.66 -12.53 -18.88
C LYS A 352 -7.69 -12.27 -20.05
N GLU A 353 -6.86 -11.25 -19.96
CA GLU A 353 -5.83 -10.96 -20.97
C GLU A 353 -4.82 -12.11 -21.08
N HIS A 354 -4.41 -12.69 -19.94
CA HIS A 354 -3.53 -13.85 -19.93
C HIS A 354 -4.14 -15.06 -20.68
N GLN A 355 -5.43 -15.31 -20.53
CA GLN A 355 -6.14 -16.35 -21.29
C GLN A 355 -6.19 -16.05 -22.79
N GLN A 356 -6.37 -14.78 -23.18
CA GLN A 356 -6.36 -14.36 -24.58
C GLN A 356 -4.98 -14.54 -25.21
N LEU A 357 -3.92 -14.04 -24.57
CA LEU A 357 -2.53 -14.22 -25.02
C LEU A 357 -2.11 -15.70 -25.09
N GLN A 358 -2.60 -16.54 -24.17
CA GLN A 358 -2.34 -17.98 -24.19
C GLN A 358 -2.99 -18.66 -25.40
N GLU A 359 -4.19 -18.23 -25.81
CA GLU A 359 -4.87 -18.74 -27.01
C GLU A 359 -4.23 -18.20 -28.30
N GLU A 360 -3.82 -16.94 -28.35
CA GLU A 360 -3.03 -16.39 -29.46
C GLU A 360 -1.70 -17.14 -29.64
N LEU A 361 -0.97 -17.39 -28.55
CA LEU A 361 0.25 -18.23 -28.58
C LEU A 361 -0.05 -19.65 -29.07
N ARG A 362 -1.22 -20.22 -28.75
CA ARG A 362 -1.64 -21.54 -29.26
C ARG A 362 -1.87 -21.50 -30.77
N LEU A 363 -2.54 -20.45 -31.28
CA LEU A 363 -2.79 -20.23 -32.70
C LEU A 363 -1.47 -20.00 -33.47
N CYS A 364 -0.58 -19.13 -32.99
CA CYS A 364 0.73 -18.89 -33.58
C CYS A 364 1.58 -20.17 -33.62
N ARG A 365 1.57 -21.01 -32.57
CA ARG A 365 2.26 -22.31 -32.58
C ARG A 365 1.69 -23.26 -33.64
N ALA A 366 0.36 -23.34 -33.78
CA ALA A 366 -0.28 -24.14 -34.81
C ALA A 366 0.07 -23.66 -36.22
N GLU A 367 0.13 -22.34 -36.43
CA GLU A 367 0.49 -21.73 -37.71
C GLU A 367 1.98 -21.98 -38.07
N ILE A 368 2.90 -21.88 -37.10
CA ILE A 368 4.31 -22.26 -37.29
C ILE A 368 4.44 -23.76 -37.61
N GLN A 369 3.62 -24.62 -37.00
CA GLN A 369 3.59 -26.05 -37.33
C GLN A 369 3.05 -26.30 -38.74
N ARG A 370 2.00 -25.57 -39.16
CA ARG A 370 1.45 -25.62 -40.52
C ARG A 370 2.52 -25.26 -41.56
N LEU A 371 3.21 -24.13 -41.37
CA LEU A 371 4.27 -23.66 -42.26
C LEU A 371 5.47 -24.63 -42.32
N LYS A 372 5.83 -25.26 -41.18
CA LYS A 372 6.84 -26.33 -41.14
C LYS A 372 6.39 -27.61 -41.85
N GLY A 373 5.11 -27.95 -41.77
CA GLY A 373 4.53 -29.13 -42.44
C GLY A 373 4.38 -28.98 -43.95
N THR A 374 4.33 -27.75 -44.47
CA THR A 374 4.24 -27.46 -45.91
C THR A 374 5.58 -27.35 -46.63
N VAL A 375 6.71 -27.70 -45.99
CA VAL A 375 8.00 -27.82 -46.69
C VAL A 375 8.02 -29.16 -47.45
N PRO A 376 8.09 -29.16 -48.80
CA PRO A 376 8.10 -30.41 -49.57
C PRO A 376 9.37 -31.21 -49.28
N ALA A 377 9.22 -32.52 -49.11
CA ALA A 377 10.24 -33.43 -48.57
C ALA A 377 11.34 -33.85 -49.58
N ASP A 378 11.75 -32.96 -50.47
CA ASP A 378 12.61 -33.30 -51.64
C ASP A 378 14.07 -32.78 -51.55
N VAL A 379 14.47 -32.18 -50.41
CA VAL A 379 15.86 -31.73 -50.19
C VAL A 379 16.38 -32.16 -48.80
N ARG A 380 16.33 -33.47 -48.50
CA ARG A 380 17.02 -34.01 -47.32
C ARG A 380 17.57 -35.43 -47.48
N SER A 381 18.53 -35.59 -48.38
CA SER A 381 19.24 -36.85 -48.63
C SER A 381 20.77 -36.69 -48.67
N ARG A 382 21.40 -36.41 -47.52
CA ARG A 382 22.76 -36.90 -47.23
C ARG A 382 23.03 -37.02 -45.73
N PRO A 383 23.64 -38.12 -45.24
CA PRO A 383 23.91 -38.31 -43.81
C PRO A 383 25.16 -37.55 -43.35
N ALA A 384 25.26 -37.36 -42.03
CA ALA A 384 26.43 -36.78 -41.38
C ALA A 384 27.66 -37.71 -41.45
N PRO A 385 28.86 -37.13 -41.51
CA PRO A 385 30.05 -37.70 -40.90
C PRO A 385 30.61 -36.76 -39.82
N ASP A 386 31.02 -37.35 -38.69
CA ASP A 386 31.65 -36.61 -37.60
C ASP A 386 33.06 -36.14 -37.98
N ALA A 387 33.28 -34.82 -37.97
CA ALA A 387 34.60 -34.20 -37.89
C ALA A 387 34.46 -32.77 -37.33
N PRO A 388 35.32 -32.33 -36.39
CA PRO A 388 35.24 -30.98 -35.84
C PRO A 388 35.80 -29.97 -36.85
N VAL A 389 34.94 -29.47 -37.73
CA VAL A 389 35.27 -28.35 -38.61
C VAL A 389 35.33 -27.09 -37.74
N ILE A 390 36.53 -26.74 -37.27
CA ILE A 390 36.81 -25.44 -36.67
C ILE A 390 36.53 -24.40 -37.76
N SER A 391 35.35 -23.79 -37.71
CA SER A 391 34.88 -22.90 -38.75
C SER A 391 35.68 -21.60 -38.72
N LEU A 392 36.05 -21.09 -39.89
CA LEU A 392 36.72 -19.80 -40.07
C LEU A 392 36.12 -18.64 -39.23
N PRO A 393 34.78 -18.47 -39.08
CA PRO A 393 34.23 -17.46 -38.17
C PRO A 393 34.59 -17.67 -36.69
N LEU A 394 34.80 -18.90 -36.22
CA LEU A 394 35.18 -19.18 -34.83
C LEU A 394 36.63 -18.77 -34.55
N ILE A 395 37.54 -18.99 -35.51
CA ILE A 395 38.93 -18.50 -35.45
C ILE A 395 38.93 -16.96 -35.50
N GLY A 396 38.13 -16.36 -36.39
CA GLY A 396 37.95 -14.90 -36.46
C GLY A 396 37.46 -14.31 -35.14
N LEU A 397 36.48 -14.94 -34.48
CA LEU A 397 35.96 -14.51 -33.19
C LEU A 397 37.03 -14.54 -32.10
N VAL A 398 37.82 -15.62 -32.02
CA VAL A 398 38.92 -15.75 -31.04
C VAL A 398 40.00 -14.69 -31.27
N VAL A 399 40.36 -14.40 -32.52
CA VAL A 399 41.33 -13.34 -32.85
C VAL A 399 40.78 -11.95 -32.48
N LEU A 400 39.50 -11.66 -32.75
CA LEU A 400 38.88 -10.39 -32.36
C LEU A 400 38.85 -10.20 -30.84
N VAL A 401 38.50 -11.24 -30.07
CA VAL A 401 38.51 -11.20 -28.60
C VAL A 401 39.93 -11.00 -28.07
N ALA A 402 40.94 -11.65 -28.65
CA ALA A 402 42.33 -11.45 -28.28
C ALA A 402 42.83 -10.02 -28.58
N LEU A 403 42.47 -9.45 -29.73
CA LEU A 403 42.83 -8.07 -30.09
C LEU A 403 42.14 -7.04 -29.18
N LEU A 404 40.86 -7.25 -28.85
CA LEU A 404 40.14 -6.43 -27.86
C LEU A 404 40.78 -6.51 -26.47
N TRP A 405 41.22 -7.70 -26.04
CA TRP A 405 41.90 -7.88 -24.75
C TRP A 405 43.26 -7.18 -24.72
N CYS A 406 44.08 -7.32 -25.77
CA CYS A 406 45.36 -6.63 -25.87
C CYS A 406 45.19 -5.10 -25.88
N TRP A 407 44.21 -4.59 -26.64
CA TRP A 407 43.89 -3.16 -26.66
C TRP A 407 43.47 -2.64 -25.28
N TRP A 408 42.59 -3.38 -24.59
CA TRP A 408 42.13 -3.01 -23.25
C TRP A 408 43.27 -3.01 -22.21
N ALA A 409 44.20 -3.98 -22.30
CA ALA A 409 45.39 -4.05 -21.46
C ALA A 409 46.36 -2.86 -21.72
N GLU A 410 46.57 -2.46 -22.97
CA GLU A 410 47.40 -1.31 -23.34
C GLU A 410 46.79 0.02 -22.85
N THR A 411 45.45 0.12 -22.78
CA THR A 411 44.75 1.32 -22.27
C THR A 411 44.52 1.35 -20.76
N SER A 412 44.88 0.29 -20.03
CA SER A 412 44.71 0.18 -18.57
C SER A 412 46.03 0.16 -17.79
N SER A 413 47.16 0.34 -18.48
CA SER A 413 48.48 0.64 -17.92
C SER A 413 48.88 2.09 -18.15
#